data_AF-A0A0V1NH69-F1
#
_entry.id   AF-A0A0V1NH69-F1
#
_cell.length_a   1.000
_cell.length_b   1.000
_cell.length_c   1.000
_cell.angle_alpha   90.00
_cell.angle_beta   90.00
_cell.angle_gamma   90.00
#
_symmetry.space_group_name_H-M   'P 1'
#
loop_
_entity.id
_entity.type
_entity.pdbx_description
1 polymer ?
#
loop_
_entity_poly.entity_id
_entity_poly.type
_entity_poly.pdbx_seq_one_letter_code
_entity_poly.pdbx_strand_id
1 'polypeptide(L)'
;MMWQKGLMWTVQEDLIFRHHHGLTAEEGATQELVPRALRSDVMRSLHNSRYAGHLGERRTLSRIRSRFYWPGMSGGVHLWCRTCSHCAVRKRPSKNAH
;
A
#
# COMPACT_ATOMS: atom_id res chain seq x y z
N MET A 1 11.72 24.23 -21.72
CA MET A 1 12.68 23.26 -21.13
C MET A 1 12.36 23.12 -19.64
N MET A 2 11.64 22.08 -19.24
CA MET A 2 11.40 21.75 -17.81
C MET A 2 12.01 20.37 -17.58
N TRP A 3 13.26 20.38 -17.16
CA TRP A 3 14.03 19.18 -16.83
C TRP A 3 13.67 18.69 -15.42
N GLN A 4 13.69 17.36 -15.27
CA GLN A 4 13.80 16.58 -14.03
C GLN A 4 12.62 16.63 -13.05
N LYS A 5 11.70 15.67 -13.15
CA LYS A 5 11.03 15.10 -11.96
C LYS A 5 11.07 13.58 -12.04
N GLY A 6 12.30 13.09 -12.10
CA GLY A 6 12.63 11.67 -12.06
C GLY A 6 12.57 11.18 -10.62
N LEU A 7 12.16 9.93 -10.48
CA LEU A 7 12.19 9.21 -9.22
C LEU A 7 13.57 9.30 -8.57
N MET A 8 13.65 9.77 -7.32
CA MET A 8 14.91 9.86 -6.59
C MET A 8 14.99 8.78 -5.52
N TRP A 9 16.16 8.16 -5.39
CA TRP A 9 16.44 7.16 -4.37
C TRP A 9 17.49 7.69 -3.41
N THR A 10 17.28 7.48 -2.11
CA THR A 10 18.24 7.88 -1.07
C THR A 10 18.46 6.74 -0.09
N VAL A 11 19.69 6.62 0.43
CA VAL A 11 20.00 5.69 1.51
C VAL A 11 20.15 6.48 2.80
N GLN A 12 19.46 6.06 3.86
CA GLN A 12 19.52 6.64 5.21
C GLN A 12 19.46 5.50 6.21
N GLU A 13 20.43 5.41 7.13
CA GLU A 13 20.43 4.41 8.22
C GLU A 13 20.16 2.98 7.71
N ASP A 14 20.86 2.56 6.65
CA ASP A 14 20.71 1.26 5.96
C ASP A 14 19.34 0.99 5.29
N LEU A 15 18.47 1.99 5.26
CA LEU A 15 17.18 1.93 4.56
C LEU A 15 17.25 2.67 3.23
N ILE A 16 16.55 2.12 2.22
CA ILE A 16 16.43 2.73 0.89
C ILE A 16 15.07 3.41 0.80
N PHE A 17 15.05 4.69 0.46
CA PHE A 17 13.85 5.47 0.27
C PHE A 17 13.65 5.86 -1.19
N ARG A 18 12.40 5.83 -1.63
CA ARG A 18 11.90 6.28 -2.92
C ARG A 18 11.17 7.61 -2.73
N HIS A 19 11.60 8.65 -3.42
CA HIS A 19 10.93 9.96 -3.45
C HIS A 19 10.29 10.16 -4.81
N HIS A 20 8.97 10.39 -4.82
CA HIS A 20 8.28 10.87 -6.01
C HIS A 20 8.19 12.39 -5.93
N HIS A 21 8.28 13.03 -7.09
CA HIS A 21 8.06 14.47 -7.22
C HIS A 21 6.80 14.70 -8.05
N GLY A 22 5.63 14.71 -7.40
CA GLY A 22 4.37 15.10 -8.03
C GLY A 22 3.52 15.98 -7.14
N LEU A 23 2.33 16.31 -7.64
CA LEU A 23 1.44 17.30 -7.02
C LEU A 23 0.36 16.64 -6.14
N THR A 24 0.20 15.33 -6.24
CA THR A 24 -0.72 14.58 -5.38
C THR A 24 -0.02 14.09 -4.11
N ALA A 25 -0.79 13.83 -3.05
CA ALA A 25 -0.24 13.26 -1.82
C ALA A 25 0.46 11.89 -2.05
N GLU A 26 0.00 11.11 -3.05
CA GLU A 26 0.64 9.85 -3.42
C GLU A 26 1.97 10.08 -4.18
N GLU A 27 2.04 11.11 -5.01
CA GLU A 27 3.23 11.44 -5.80
C GLU A 27 4.20 12.39 -5.08
N GLY A 28 3.83 12.96 -3.93
CA GLY A 28 4.73 13.72 -3.05
C GLY A 28 5.30 12.90 -1.90
N ALA A 29 5.02 11.59 -1.85
CA ALA A 29 5.38 10.74 -0.73
C ALA A 29 6.82 10.22 -0.82
N THR A 30 7.50 10.22 0.33
CA THR A 30 8.71 9.43 0.59
C THR A 30 8.29 8.02 1.02
N GLN A 31 8.79 7.00 0.33
CA GLN A 31 8.41 5.61 0.57
C GLN A 31 9.64 4.76 0.89
N GLU A 32 9.64 4.06 2.01
CA GLU A 32 10.68 3.09 2.35
C GLU A 32 10.55 1.83 1.50
N LEU A 33 11.66 1.36 0.92
CA LEU A 33 11.72 0.11 0.19
C LEU A 33 11.65 -1.06 1.15
N VAL A 34 10.66 -1.94 0.96
CA VAL A 34 10.45 -3.09 1.86
C VAL A 34 11.04 -4.38 1.28
N PRO A 35 12.05 -4.97 1.95
CA PRO A 35 12.58 -6.29 1.60
C PRO A 35 11.49 -7.36 1.63
N ARG A 36 11.62 -8.40 0.79
CA ARG A 36 10.61 -9.46 0.64
C ARG A 36 10.20 -10.10 1.97
N ALA A 37 11.16 -10.29 2.88
CA ALA A 37 10.94 -10.89 4.19
C ALA A 37 9.95 -10.09 5.06
N LEU A 38 9.94 -8.75 4.95
CA LEU A 38 9.14 -7.86 5.82
C LEU A 38 7.77 -7.50 5.22
N ARG A 39 7.52 -7.80 3.94
CA ARG A 39 6.28 -7.41 3.25
C ARG A 39 5.03 -7.97 3.93
N SER A 40 5.08 -9.21 4.41
CA SER A 40 3.96 -9.84 5.10
C SER A 40 3.61 -9.12 6.42
N ASP A 41 4.61 -8.62 7.14
CA ASP A 41 4.40 -7.92 8.41
C ASP A 41 3.83 -6.52 8.18
N VAL A 42 4.33 -5.81 7.16
CA VAL A 42 3.74 -4.53 6.71
C VAL A 42 2.28 -4.74 6.31
N MET A 43 2.00 -5.76 5.49
CA MET A 43 0.64 -6.10 5.05
C MET A 43 -0.27 -6.39 6.24
N ARG A 44 0.15 -7.26 7.16
CA ARG A 44 -0.63 -7.62 8.36
C ARG A 44 -0.91 -6.40 9.22
N SER A 45 0.10 -5.57 9.48
CA SER A 45 -0.01 -4.40 10.36
C SER A 45 -0.97 -3.35 9.83
N LEU A 46 -0.93 -3.07 8.52
CA LEU A 46 -1.77 -2.06 7.88
C LEU A 46 -3.16 -2.58 7.50
N HIS A 47 -3.28 -3.86 7.18
CA HIS A 47 -4.56 -4.49 6.80
C HIS A 47 -5.41 -4.90 8.01
N ASN A 48 -4.80 -5.32 9.12
CA ASN A 48 -5.52 -5.81 10.31
C ASN A 48 -5.65 -4.75 11.42
N SER A 49 -5.22 -3.51 11.17
CA SER A 49 -5.30 -2.43 12.18
C SER A 49 -6.72 -2.24 12.70
N ARG A 50 -6.92 -2.14 14.02
CA ARG A 50 -8.24 -1.97 14.64
C ARG A 50 -9.00 -0.71 14.16
N TYR A 51 -8.27 0.34 13.80
CA TYR A 51 -8.82 1.65 13.44
C TYR A 51 -9.09 1.80 11.92
N ALA A 52 -8.71 0.80 11.14
CA ALA A 52 -8.34 1.01 9.75
C ALA A 52 -8.42 -0.25 8.88
N GLY A 53 -8.50 -1.42 9.50
CA GLY A 53 -8.34 -2.72 8.88
C GLY A 53 -9.61 -3.18 8.17
N HIS A 54 -9.40 -3.95 7.10
CA HIS A 54 -10.47 -4.45 6.21
C HIS A 54 -11.34 -3.38 5.53
N LEU A 55 -10.89 -2.11 5.46
CA LEU A 55 -11.57 -1.01 4.75
C LEU A 55 -11.58 -1.16 3.21
N GLY A 56 -11.27 -2.35 2.70
CA GLY A 56 -11.15 -2.64 1.28
C GLY A 56 -9.75 -2.41 0.72
N GLU A 57 -9.55 -2.94 -0.48
CA GLU A 57 -8.26 -3.00 -1.17
C GLU A 57 -7.68 -1.61 -1.44
N ARG A 58 -8.47 -0.69 -2.03
CA ARG A 58 -8.01 0.66 -2.38
C ARG A 58 -7.45 1.42 -1.17
N ARG A 59 -8.16 1.38 -0.03
CA ARG A 59 -7.72 2.04 1.20
C ARG A 59 -6.48 1.38 1.80
N THR A 60 -6.40 0.05 1.75
CA THR A 60 -5.20 -0.69 2.19
C THR A 60 -3.99 -0.29 1.33
N LEU A 61 -4.15 -0.25 0.01
CA LEU A 61 -3.09 0.13 -0.92
C LEU A 61 -2.64 1.57 -0.72
N SER A 62 -3.57 2.52 -0.55
CA SER A 62 -3.24 3.93 -0.33
C SER A 62 -2.41 4.13 0.96
N ARG A 63 -2.75 3.43 2.05
CA ARG A 63 -1.95 3.47 3.29
C ARG A 63 -0.58 2.85 3.17
N ILE A 64 -0.45 1.78 2.40
CA ILE A 64 0.87 1.21 2.12
C ILE A 64 1.68 2.21 1.30
N ARG A 65 1.09 2.80 0.26
CA ARG A 65 1.73 3.82 -0.60
C ARG A 65 2.17 5.06 0.15
N SER A 66 1.50 5.45 1.22
CA SER A 66 1.89 6.65 1.96
C SER A 66 3.22 6.50 2.71
N ARG A 67 3.77 5.28 2.84
CA ARG A 67 4.98 5.02 3.65
C ARG A 67 5.95 4.02 3.04
N PHE A 68 5.47 3.09 2.23
CA PHE A 68 6.22 1.92 1.79
C PHE A 68 6.13 1.69 0.29
N TYR A 69 7.15 1.05 -0.25
CA TYR A 69 7.21 0.64 -1.64
C TYR A 69 7.85 -0.74 -1.81
N TRP A 70 7.32 -1.53 -2.74
CA TRP A 70 8.04 -2.62 -3.38
C TRP A 70 7.46 -2.88 -4.79
N PRO A 71 8.26 -3.41 -5.73
CA PRO A 71 7.76 -3.79 -7.04
C PRO A 71 6.59 -4.77 -6.95
N GLY A 72 5.52 -4.52 -7.71
CA GLY A 72 4.33 -5.37 -7.73
C GLY A 72 3.42 -5.29 -6.51
N MET A 73 3.62 -4.33 -5.59
CA MET A 73 2.86 -4.26 -4.34
C MET A 73 1.34 -4.19 -4.52
N SER A 74 0.85 -3.52 -5.56
CA SER A 74 -0.59 -3.45 -5.84
C SER A 74 -1.20 -4.83 -6.08
N GLY A 75 -0.52 -5.72 -6.81
CA GLY A 75 -0.97 -7.10 -7.01
C GLY A 75 -0.93 -7.92 -5.71
N GLY A 76 0.11 -7.73 -4.90
CA GLY A 76 0.21 -8.36 -3.58
C GLY A 76 -0.92 -7.93 -2.63
N VAL A 77 -1.22 -6.63 -2.60
CA VAL A 77 -2.33 -6.07 -1.79
C VAL A 77 -3.68 -6.60 -2.26
N HIS A 78 -3.90 -6.67 -3.57
CA HIS A 78 -5.11 -7.24 -4.15
C HIS A 78 -5.34 -8.68 -3.68
N LEU A 79 -4.32 -9.54 -3.85
CA LEU A 79 -4.38 -10.95 -3.47
C LEU A 79 -4.65 -11.11 -1.96
N TRP A 80 -3.95 -10.34 -1.12
CA TRP A 80 -4.14 -10.37 0.33
C TRP A 80 -5.57 -9.99 0.74
N CYS A 81 -6.10 -8.90 0.18
CA CYS A 81 -7.46 -8.44 0.49
C CYS A 81 -8.53 -9.43 0.02
N ARG A 82 -8.30 -10.17 -1.08
CA ARG A 82 -9.22 -11.21 -1.56
C ARG A 82 -9.19 -12.49 -0.73
N THR A 83 -8.02 -12.86 -0.22
CA THR A 83 -7.83 -14.07 0.60
C THR A 83 -8.17 -13.84 2.08
N CYS A 84 -8.35 -12.59 2.49
CA CYS A 84 -8.81 -12.26 3.83
C CYS A 84 -10.28 -12.67 4.07
N SER A 85 -10.50 -13.58 5.02
CA SER A 85 -11.82 -14.05 5.45
C SER A 85 -12.75 -12.90 5.88
N HIS A 86 -12.25 -11.95 6.67
CA HIS A 86 -13.02 -10.79 7.14
C HIS A 86 -13.48 -9.88 5.98
N CYS A 87 -12.61 -9.65 4.99
CA CYS A 87 -12.99 -8.91 3.79
C CYS A 87 -13.98 -9.66 2.90
N ALA A 88 -13.83 -10.99 2.79
CA ALA A 88 -14.73 -11.84 1.99
C ALA A 88 -16.16 -11.85 2.56
N VAL A 89 -16.32 -11.88 3.89
CA VAL A 89 -17.64 -11.83 4.54
C VAL A 89 -18.36 -10.52 4.25
N ARG A 90 -17.68 -9.37 4.30
CA ARG A 90 -18.27 -8.05 4.00
C ARG A 90 -18.68 -7.86 2.54
N LYS A 91 -18.05 -8.57 1.60
CA LYS A 91 -18.35 -8.48 0.16
C LYS A 91 -19.51 -9.35 -0.29
N ARG A 92 -20.10 -10.17 0.59
CA ARG A 92 -21.29 -10.96 0.24
C ARG A 92 -22.45 -10.00 -0.08
N PRO A 93 -23.16 -10.17 -1.22
CA PRO A 93 -24.33 -9.35 -1.51
C PRO A 93 -25.33 -9.52 -0.35
N SER A 94 -25.88 -8.41 0.16
CA SER A 94 -27.04 -8.50 1.04
C SER A 94 -28.17 -9.18 0.26
N LYS A 95 -28.93 -10.06 0.91
CA LYS A 95 -30.05 -10.80 0.29
C LYS A 95 -31.24 -9.93 -0.11
N ASN A 96 -31.09 -8.61 -0.18
CA ASN A 96 -32.17 -7.66 -0.41
C ASN A 96 -31.95 -6.85 -1.69
N ALA A 97 -31.50 -7.51 -2.77
CA ALA A 97 -31.69 -7.02 -4.12
C ALA A 97 -32.96 -7.68 -4.67
N HIS A 98 -34.11 -7.11 -4.30
CA HIS A 98 -35.40 -7.28 -4.97
C HIS A 98 -35.98 -5.88 -5.17
#